data_AF-A0A445MXQ6-F1
#
_entry.id   AF-A0A445MXQ6-F1
#
_cell.length_a   1.000
_cell.length_b   1.000
_cell.length_c   1.000
_cell.angle_alpha   90.00
_cell.angle_beta   90.00
_cell.angle_gamma   90.00
#
_symmetry.space_group_name_H-M   'P 1'
#
loop_
_entity.id
_entity.type
_entity.pdbx_description
1 polymer ?
#
loop_
_entity_poly.entity_id
_entity_poly.type
_entity_poly.pdbx_seq_one_letter_code
_entity_poly.pdbx_strand_id
1 'polypeptide(L)'
;MDMKTFDAYSLRARYFPTVIVIAPICLVILSLTSDIWGLKNSIGFAAISALGLAFVMDQVGRDQGKKKEARLFHLWDGKPTTRILRHRDTSLDRTTRERYHNKLARFVEGINIPTAEQELKDPNEADSIYNSCVAYLRAKTRDPKIFPLVFQENVNYGFRRNLWGMKPAGICISVIGVLACSALSMHYFFANEKEWVGAAVCVLLCISLLVLWVARFTPSWVKITADEYAKQLVSACDTLDLNKLGSHK
;
A
#
# COMPACT_ATOMS: atom_id res chain seq x y z
N MET A 1 12.74 16.11 2.26
CA MET A 1 11.37 15.60 2.49
C MET A 1 10.95 16.13 3.85
N ASP A 2 10.03 17.08 3.89
CA ASP A 2 9.61 17.76 5.13
C ASP A 2 8.98 16.76 6.11
N MET A 3 9.16 16.98 7.41
CA MET A 3 8.63 16.11 8.49
C MET A 3 7.12 15.82 8.33
N LYS A 4 6.33 16.81 7.91
CA LYS A 4 4.88 16.67 7.63
C LYS A 4 4.56 15.63 6.54
N THR A 5 5.44 15.48 5.56
CA THR A 5 5.23 14.58 4.42
C THR A 5 5.63 13.15 4.73
N PHE A 6 6.66 12.98 5.57
CA PHE A 6 7.02 11.68 6.15
C PHE A 6 5.95 11.17 7.09
N ASP A 7 5.36 12.07 7.86
CA ASP A 7 4.23 11.79 8.74
C ASP A 7 2.98 11.38 7.93
N ALA A 8 2.62 12.15 6.89
CA ALA A 8 1.49 11.80 6.01
C ALA A 8 1.66 10.45 5.29
N TYR A 9 2.89 10.12 4.85
CA TYR A 9 3.18 8.80 4.27
C TYR A 9 3.00 7.70 5.30
N SER A 10 3.61 7.84 6.48
CA SER A 10 3.57 6.82 7.53
C SER A 10 2.13 6.56 7.98
N LEU A 11 1.35 7.62 8.16
CA LEU A 11 -0.06 7.54 8.49
C LEU A 11 -0.86 6.79 7.43
N ARG A 12 -0.79 7.23 6.16
CA ARG A 12 -1.66 6.68 5.12
C ARG A 12 -1.22 5.31 4.64
N ALA A 13 0.08 5.11 4.42
CA ALA A 13 0.59 3.88 3.84
C ALA A 13 0.80 2.77 4.88
N ARG A 14 0.91 3.07 6.17
CA ARG A 14 1.25 2.06 7.20
C ARG A 14 0.27 2.00 8.36
N TYR A 15 -0.10 3.14 8.94
CA TYR A 15 -0.98 3.18 10.08
C TYR A 15 -2.43 2.77 9.73
N PHE A 16 -3.03 3.33 8.69
CA PHE A 16 -4.40 2.95 8.29
C PHE A 16 -4.58 1.47 7.94
N PRO A 17 -3.68 0.82 7.16
CA PRO A 17 -3.71 -0.63 6.98
C PRO A 17 -3.80 -1.40 8.29
N THR A 18 -3.06 -0.94 9.30
CA THR A 18 -2.99 -1.59 10.59
C THR A 18 -4.30 -1.44 11.36
N VAL A 19 -4.90 -0.25 11.35
CA VAL A 19 -6.23 0.01 11.92
C VAL A 19 -7.28 -0.93 11.32
N ILE A 20 -7.24 -1.18 10.02
CA ILE A 20 -8.17 -2.10 9.34
C ILE A 20 -7.99 -3.54 9.84
N VAL A 21 -6.76 -3.99 10.10
CA VAL A 21 -6.47 -5.34 10.61
C VAL A 21 -7.03 -5.53 12.02
N ILE A 22 -6.91 -4.52 12.88
CA ILE A 22 -7.35 -4.61 14.28
C ILE A 22 -8.82 -4.26 14.50
N ALA A 23 -9.50 -3.69 13.50
CA ALA A 23 -10.90 -3.28 13.59
C ALA A 23 -11.84 -4.35 14.19
N PRO A 24 -11.70 -5.67 13.90
CA PRO A 24 -12.52 -6.69 14.55
C PRO A 24 -12.34 -6.74 16.08
N ILE A 25 -11.13 -6.51 16.60
CA ILE A 25 -10.89 -6.46 18.05
C ILE A 25 -11.62 -5.26 18.67
N CYS A 26 -11.59 -4.11 18.01
CA CYS A 26 -12.32 -2.92 18.47
C CYS A 26 -13.83 -3.16 18.52
N LEU A 27 -14.38 -3.93 17.56
CA LEU A 27 -15.80 -4.31 17.55
C LEU A 27 -16.16 -5.28 18.68
N VAL A 28 -15.25 -6.19 19.03
CA VAL A 28 -15.41 -7.07 20.21
C VAL A 28 -15.41 -6.25 21.49
N ILE A 29 -14.45 -5.33 21.65
CA ILE A 29 -14.37 -4.43 22.80
C ILE A 29 -15.64 -3.58 22.93
N LEU A 30 -16.12 -3.03 21.80
CA LEU A 30 -17.37 -2.27 21.77
C LEU A 30 -18.56 -3.13 22.22
N SER A 31 -18.62 -4.38 21.78
CA SER A 31 -19.67 -5.33 22.17
C SER A 31 -19.61 -5.70 23.66
N LEU A 32 -18.42 -5.69 24.28
CA LEU A 32 -18.19 -6.04 25.69
C LEU A 32 -18.43 -4.90 26.69
N THR A 33 -18.41 -3.65 26.23
CA THR A 33 -18.37 -2.47 27.12
C THR A 33 -19.61 -1.60 27.00
N SER A 34 -20.44 -1.84 25.99
CA SER A 34 -21.60 -1.01 25.67
C SER A 34 -22.65 -0.99 26.80
N ASP A 35 -22.81 -2.10 27.50
CA ASP A 35 -23.63 -2.30 28.69
C ASP A 35 -23.05 -1.60 29.93
N ILE A 36 -21.74 -1.73 30.18
CA ILE A 36 -21.10 -1.24 31.40
C ILE A 36 -20.94 0.29 31.38
N TRP A 37 -20.51 0.86 30.26
CA TRP A 37 -20.10 2.28 30.19
C TRP A 37 -21.00 3.15 29.32
N GLY A 38 -21.98 2.53 28.66
CA GLY A 38 -22.77 3.18 27.62
C GLY A 38 -21.98 3.37 26.31
N LEU A 39 -22.71 3.55 25.21
CA LEU A 39 -22.15 3.54 23.85
C LEU A 39 -21.03 4.58 23.63
N LYS A 40 -21.20 5.81 24.14
CA LYS A 40 -20.23 6.91 23.92
C LYS A 40 -18.85 6.59 24.52
N ASN A 41 -18.83 6.12 25.76
CA ASN A 41 -17.59 5.79 26.47
C ASN A 41 -16.92 4.54 25.87
N SER A 42 -17.73 3.58 25.44
CA SER A 42 -17.27 2.36 24.76
C SER A 42 -16.59 2.67 23.43
N ILE A 43 -17.13 3.59 22.64
CA ILE A 43 -16.50 4.09 21.41
C ILE A 43 -15.15 4.76 21.73
N GLY A 44 -15.10 5.60 22.78
CA GLY A 44 -13.86 6.25 23.22
C GLY A 44 -12.78 5.25 23.60
N PHE A 45 -13.13 4.23 24.39
CA PHE A 45 -12.21 3.18 24.81
C PHE A 45 -11.73 2.30 23.64
N ALA A 46 -12.65 1.92 22.74
CA ALA A 46 -12.31 1.18 21.53
C ALA A 46 -11.37 1.98 20.63
N ALA A 47 -11.58 3.30 20.51
CA ALA A 47 -10.70 4.18 19.76
C ALA A 47 -9.30 4.26 20.37
N ILE A 48 -9.17 4.48 21.68
CA ILE A 48 -7.87 4.50 22.38
C ILE A 48 -7.14 3.16 22.23
N SER A 49 -7.86 2.05 22.40
CA SER A 49 -7.33 0.70 22.21
C SER A 49 -6.84 0.48 20.77
N ALA A 50 -7.60 1.00 19.78
CA ALA A 50 -7.20 0.96 18.39
C ALA A 50 -5.88 1.71 18.15
N LEU A 51 -5.69 2.89 18.76
CA LEU A 51 -4.46 3.66 18.62
C LEU A 51 -3.25 2.90 19.16
N GLY A 52 -3.36 2.32 20.37
CA GLY A 52 -2.28 1.56 20.98
C GLY A 52 -1.91 0.31 20.18
N LEU A 53 -2.91 -0.46 19.75
CA LEU A 53 -2.69 -1.69 19.01
C LEU A 53 -2.18 -1.42 17.58
N ALA A 54 -2.62 -0.33 16.95
CA ALA A 54 -2.12 0.09 15.65
C ALA A 54 -0.66 0.51 15.71
N PHE A 55 -0.22 1.15 16.79
CA PHE A 55 1.19 1.50 16.99
C PHE A 55 2.08 0.25 17.06
N VAL A 56 1.67 -0.77 17.84
CA VAL A 56 2.43 -2.02 17.97
C VAL A 56 2.49 -2.76 16.63
N MET A 57 1.35 -2.85 15.94
CA MET A 57 1.25 -3.59 14.69
C MET A 57 1.89 -2.86 13.49
N ASP A 58 2.12 -1.54 13.55
CA ASP A 58 2.90 -0.82 12.52
C ASP A 58 4.33 -1.39 12.40
N GLN A 59 4.93 -1.74 13.54
CA GLN A 59 6.26 -2.35 13.56
C GLN A 59 6.27 -3.73 12.87
N VAL A 60 5.25 -4.54 13.12
CA VAL A 60 5.12 -5.89 12.56
C VAL A 60 4.70 -5.86 11.07
N GLY A 61 3.77 -4.97 10.71
CA GLY A 61 3.22 -4.84 9.37
C GLY A 61 4.25 -4.39 8.34
N ARG A 62 5.18 -3.51 8.74
CA ARG A 62 6.27 -3.01 7.90
C ARG A 62 7.16 -4.14 7.36
N ASP A 63 7.51 -5.09 8.22
CA ASP A 63 8.42 -6.17 7.85
C ASP A 63 7.75 -7.22 6.98
N GLN A 64 6.47 -7.50 7.24
CA GLN A 64 5.72 -8.48 6.45
C GLN A 64 5.42 -7.99 5.02
N GLY A 65 5.14 -6.69 4.85
CA GLY A 65 4.96 -6.08 3.53
C GLY A 65 6.23 -6.17 2.68
N LYS A 66 7.41 -5.92 3.27
CA LYS A 66 8.70 -6.04 2.58
C LYS A 66 9.09 -7.49 2.27
N LYS A 67 8.91 -8.41 3.22
CA LYS A 67 9.26 -9.84 3.03
C LYS A 67 8.51 -10.47 1.85
N LYS A 68 7.26 -10.05 1.63
CA LYS A 68 6.42 -10.58 0.54
C LYS A 68 6.58 -9.82 -0.79
N GLU A 69 7.35 -8.74 -0.82
CA GLU A 69 7.56 -7.92 -2.01
C GLU A 69 8.32 -8.68 -3.11
N ALA A 70 9.32 -9.49 -2.72
CA ALA A 70 10.04 -10.35 -3.67
C ALA A 70 9.11 -11.33 -4.39
N ARG A 71 8.15 -11.91 -3.66
CA ARG A 71 7.13 -12.81 -4.24
C ARG A 71 6.24 -12.09 -5.26
N LEU A 72 5.85 -10.84 -4.98
CA LEU A 72 5.05 -10.05 -5.92
C LEU A 72 5.84 -9.75 -7.19
N PHE A 73 7.10 -9.34 -7.05
CA PHE A 73 7.95 -9.06 -8.22
C PHE A 73 8.17 -10.30 -9.07
N HIS A 74 8.40 -11.47 -8.46
CA HIS A 74 8.48 -12.72 -9.22
C HIS A 74 7.17 -13.01 -9.98
N LEU A 75 6.01 -12.79 -9.35
CA LEU A 75 4.70 -12.99 -10.00
C LEU A 75 4.45 -12.02 -11.16
N TRP A 76 5.08 -10.85 -11.16
CA TRP A 76 4.84 -9.78 -12.13
C TRP A 76 5.95 -9.62 -13.18
N ASP A 77 6.82 -10.62 -13.31
CA ASP A 77 8.02 -10.57 -14.16
C ASP A 77 8.94 -9.38 -13.84
N GLY A 78 9.14 -9.11 -12.55
CA GLY A 78 10.02 -8.07 -12.03
C GLY A 78 9.29 -6.87 -11.39
N LYS A 79 10.07 -5.85 -11.04
CA LYS A 79 9.57 -4.62 -10.43
C LYS A 79 8.81 -3.80 -11.48
N PRO A 80 7.58 -3.32 -11.22
CA PRO A 80 6.84 -2.49 -12.16
C PRO A 80 7.61 -1.27 -12.67
N THR A 81 8.37 -0.62 -11.79
CA THR A 81 9.21 0.55 -12.11
C THR A 81 10.35 0.23 -13.08
N THR A 82 10.85 -1.01 -13.07
CA THR A 82 11.91 -1.48 -13.99
C THR A 82 11.27 -1.99 -15.27
N ARG A 83 10.20 -2.78 -15.14
CA ARG A 83 9.49 -3.40 -16.26
C ARG A 83 8.93 -2.36 -17.23
N ILE A 84 8.39 -1.25 -16.74
CA ILE A 84 7.86 -0.16 -17.58
C ILE A 84 8.91 0.46 -18.53
N LEU A 85 10.21 0.33 -18.21
CA LEU A 85 11.30 0.80 -19.07
C LEU A 85 11.74 -0.23 -20.10
N ARG A 86 11.32 -1.49 -19.99
CA ARG A 86 11.65 -2.55 -20.96
C ARG A 86 10.97 -2.28 -22.31
N HIS A 87 11.66 -2.62 -23.39
CA HIS A 87 11.15 -2.49 -24.76
C HIS A 87 9.93 -3.39 -25.02
N ARG A 88 9.86 -4.54 -24.35
CA ARG A 88 8.73 -5.48 -24.47
C ARG A 88 7.50 -5.13 -23.65
N ASP A 89 7.59 -4.18 -22.71
CA ASP A 89 6.46 -3.81 -21.87
C ASP A 89 5.48 -2.90 -22.64
N THR A 90 4.18 -3.18 -22.50
CA THR A 90 3.11 -2.51 -23.24
C THR A 90 2.33 -1.50 -22.39
N SER A 91 2.76 -1.23 -21.16
CA SER A 91 2.09 -0.26 -20.28
C SER A 91 2.30 1.19 -20.69
N LEU A 92 3.28 1.46 -21.55
CA LEU A 92 3.50 2.72 -22.24
C LEU A 92 3.57 2.48 -23.76
N ASP A 93 3.13 3.45 -24.54
CA ASP A 93 3.38 3.44 -25.98
C ASP A 93 4.88 3.58 -26.27
N ARG A 94 5.30 3.02 -27.41
CA ARG A 94 6.70 2.97 -27.81
C ARG A 94 7.34 4.36 -27.89
N THR A 95 6.63 5.33 -28.47
CA THR A 95 7.13 6.70 -28.67
C THR A 95 7.38 7.40 -27.34
N THR A 96 6.48 7.25 -26.37
CA THR A 96 6.65 7.79 -25.02
C THR A 96 7.81 7.13 -24.29
N ARG A 97 7.97 5.80 -24.40
CA ARG A 97 9.11 5.10 -23.79
C ARG A 97 10.44 5.55 -24.39
N GLU A 98 10.55 5.65 -25.71
CA GLU A 98 11.74 6.15 -26.39
C GLU A 98 12.07 7.59 -25.95
N ARG A 99 11.06 8.46 -25.81
CA ARG A 99 11.24 9.80 -25.24
C ARG A 99 11.82 9.75 -23.83
N TYR A 100 11.33 8.86 -22.96
CA TYR A 100 11.86 8.71 -21.60
C TYR A 100 13.26 8.11 -21.56
N HIS A 101 13.57 7.12 -22.41
CA HIS A 101 14.93 6.60 -22.58
C HIS A 101 15.91 7.71 -22.96
N ASN A 102 15.55 8.56 -23.93
CA ASN A 102 16.38 9.70 -24.34
C ASN A 102 16.58 10.70 -23.20
N LYS A 103 15.53 11.00 -22.43
CA LYS A 103 15.65 11.88 -21.25
C LYS A 103 16.56 11.26 -20.19
N LEU A 104 16.39 9.98 -19.88
CA LEU A 104 17.18 9.26 -18.89
C LEU A 104 18.65 9.18 -19.25
N ALA A 105 18.99 8.92 -20.53
CA ALA A 105 20.36 8.94 -21.03
C ALA A 105 21.06 10.30 -20.79
N ARG A 106 20.32 11.42 -20.86
CA ARG A 106 20.85 12.76 -20.54
C ARG A 106 20.89 13.06 -19.04
N PHE A 107 20.02 12.42 -18.26
CA PHE A 107 19.88 12.71 -16.83
C PHE A 107 20.87 11.93 -15.98
N VAL A 108 21.18 10.70 -16.37
CA VAL A 108 22.07 9.80 -15.63
C VAL A 108 23.40 9.75 -16.37
N GLU A 109 24.40 10.42 -15.83
CA GLU A 109 25.73 10.49 -16.43
C GLU A 109 26.35 9.09 -16.57
N GLY A 110 26.94 8.81 -17.73
CA GLY A 110 27.60 7.53 -18.02
C GLY A 110 26.66 6.34 -18.25
N ILE A 111 25.34 6.53 -18.27
CA ILE A 111 24.41 5.44 -18.56
C ILE A 111 24.22 5.24 -20.06
N ASN A 112 24.24 3.98 -20.51
CA ASN A 112 23.85 3.61 -21.86
C ASN A 112 22.54 2.84 -21.78
N ILE A 113 21.44 3.44 -22.26
CA ILE A 113 20.14 2.75 -22.26
C ILE A 113 20.17 1.60 -23.28
N PRO A 114 19.80 0.36 -22.89
CA PRO A 114 19.83 -0.79 -23.79
C PRO A 114 18.92 -0.61 -25.01
N THR A 115 19.35 -1.07 -26.17
CA THR A 115 18.46 -1.27 -27.33
C THR A 115 17.56 -2.50 -27.13
N ALA A 116 16.54 -2.66 -27.98
CA ALA A 116 15.65 -3.82 -27.93
C ALA A 116 16.42 -5.14 -28.15
N GLU A 117 17.42 -5.14 -29.04
CA GLU A 117 18.28 -6.29 -29.32
C GLU A 117 19.20 -6.62 -28.13
N GLN A 118 19.75 -5.59 -27.48
CA GLN A 118 20.57 -5.77 -26.28
C GLN A 118 19.75 -6.32 -25.11
N GLU A 119 18.54 -5.78 -24.89
CA GLU A 119 17.61 -6.30 -23.88
C GLU A 119 17.23 -7.76 -24.15
N LEU A 120 16.99 -8.14 -25.42
CA LEU A 120 16.67 -9.51 -25.78
C LEU A 120 17.85 -10.46 -25.54
N LYS A 121 19.08 -10.00 -25.81
CA LYS A 121 20.30 -10.79 -25.65
C LYS A 121 20.66 -11.01 -24.19
N ASP A 122 20.55 -9.98 -23.35
CA ASP A 122 20.77 -10.07 -21.90
C ASP A 122 19.74 -9.25 -21.11
N PRO A 123 18.59 -9.86 -20.78
CA PRO A 123 17.53 -9.19 -20.03
C PRO A 123 17.95 -8.76 -18.62
N ASN A 124 18.88 -9.48 -18.00
CA ASN A 124 19.30 -9.21 -16.62
C ASN A 124 20.21 -7.97 -16.56
N GLU A 125 21.15 -7.86 -17.50
CA GLU A 125 21.99 -6.67 -17.61
C GLU A 125 21.16 -5.44 -17.99
N ALA A 126 20.21 -5.58 -18.92
CA ALA A 126 19.28 -4.51 -19.24
C ALA A 126 18.47 -4.04 -18.03
N ASP A 127 17.94 -4.98 -17.24
CA ASP A 127 17.24 -4.68 -15.99
C ASP A 127 18.15 -3.98 -14.96
N SER A 128 19.44 -4.34 -14.89
CA SER A 128 20.43 -3.66 -14.03
C SER A 128 20.56 -2.17 -14.38
N ILE A 129 20.63 -1.86 -15.69
CA ILE A 129 20.68 -0.49 -16.19
C ILE A 129 19.36 0.25 -15.89
N TYR A 130 18.20 -0.36 -16.18
CA TYR A 130 16.91 0.22 -15.86
C TYR A 130 16.73 0.47 -14.36
N ASN A 131 17.20 -0.44 -13.51
CA ASN A 131 17.20 -0.25 -12.05
C ASN A 131 18.02 0.97 -11.63
N SER A 132 19.15 1.24 -12.30
CA SER A 132 19.96 2.45 -12.07
C SER A 132 19.22 3.73 -12.45
N CYS A 133 18.52 3.74 -13.60
CA CYS A 133 17.62 4.85 -13.99
C CYS A 133 16.52 5.08 -12.95
N VAL A 134 15.86 4.01 -12.51
CA VAL A 134 14.79 4.08 -11.48
C VAL A 134 15.34 4.63 -10.17
N ALA A 135 16.54 4.21 -9.76
CA ALA A 135 17.18 4.73 -8.54
C ALA A 135 17.43 6.24 -8.64
N TYR A 136 17.91 6.72 -9.79
CA TYR A 136 18.06 8.15 -10.06
C TYR A 136 16.72 8.89 -9.97
N LEU A 137 15.67 8.40 -10.65
CA LEU A 137 14.35 9.04 -10.62
C LEU A 137 13.79 9.11 -9.20
N ARG A 138 13.89 8.03 -8.42
CA ARG A 138 13.45 8.01 -7.01
C ARG A 138 14.23 9.00 -6.14
N ALA A 139 15.51 9.24 -6.44
CA ALA A 139 16.31 10.22 -5.71
C ALA A 139 15.91 11.66 -6.06
N LYS A 140 15.59 11.92 -7.34
CA LYS A 140 15.22 13.26 -7.84
C LYS A 140 13.75 13.63 -7.63
N THR A 141 12.88 12.67 -7.34
CA THR A 141 11.44 12.88 -7.15
C THR A 141 10.99 12.82 -5.69
N ARG A 142 11.91 12.99 -4.72
CA ARG A 142 11.61 12.89 -3.29
C ARG A 142 10.76 14.02 -2.73
N ASP A 143 10.74 15.17 -3.38
CA ASP A 143 9.97 16.32 -2.90
C ASP A 143 8.50 16.20 -3.34
N PRO A 144 7.56 15.94 -2.41
CA PRO A 144 6.16 15.76 -2.74
C PRO A 144 5.45 17.07 -3.11
N LYS A 145 6.05 18.25 -2.86
CA LYS A 145 5.52 19.52 -3.34
C LYS A 145 5.76 19.67 -4.84
N ILE A 146 6.91 19.18 -5.32
CA ILE A 146 7.28 19.21 -6.73
C ILE A 146 6.69 17.99 -7.47
N PHE A 147 6.65 16.83 -6.83
CA PHE A 147 6.18 15.56 -7.40
C PHE A 147 5.00 14.96 -6.60
N PRO A 148 3.86 15.67 -6.47
CA PRO A 148 2.73 15.23 -5.65
C PRO A 148 2.12 13.91 -6.15
N LEU A 149 2.04 13.70 -7.47
CA LEU A 149 1.47 12.48 -8.05
C LEU A 149 2.34 11.25 -7.79
N VAL A 150 3.67 11.38 -7.92
CA VAL A 150 4.61 10.29 -7.59
C VAL A 150 4.48 9.92 -6.11
N PHE A 151 4.38 10.91 -5.23
CA PHE A 151 4.18 10.68 -3.81
C PHE A 151 2.85 10.00 -3.51
N GLN A 152 1.75 10.47 -4.10
CA GLN A 152 0.41 9.90 -3.90
C GLN A 152 0.35 8.44 -4.33
N GLU A 153 0.88 8.10 -5.50
CA GLU A 153 0.88 6.71 -5.96
C GLU A 153 1.80 5.81 -5.14
N ASN A 154 2.92 6.34 -4.62
CA ASN A 154 3.75 5.60 -3.67
C ASN A 154 3.00 5.31 -2.35
N VAL A 155 2.19 6.26 -1.87
CA VAL A 155 1.32 6.07 -0.70
C VAL A 155 0.27 4.99 -0.98
N ASN A 156 -0.41 5.07 -2.13
CA ASN A 156 -1.43 4.10 -2.54
C ASN A 156 -0.85 2.68 -2.67
N TYR A 157 0.32 2.56 -3.32
CA TYR A 157 1.04 1.30 -3.43
C TYR A 157 1.42 0.74 -2.05
N GLY A 158 1.99 1.58 -1.18
CA GLY A 158 2.34 1.21 0.18
C GLY A 158 1.13 0.70 0.99
N PHE A 159 0.00 1.41 0.91
CA PHE A 159 -1.25 1.02 1.57
C PHE A 159 -1.71 -0.38 1.14
N ARG A 160 -1.84 -0.61 -0.18
CA ARG A 160 -2.34 -1.89 -0.71
C ARG A 160 -1.38 -3.04 -0.41
N ARG A 161 -0.07 -2.81 -0.58
CA ARG A 161 0.96 -3.81 -0.30
C ARG A 161 0.98 -4.19 1.18
N ASN A 162 0.86 -3.22 2.08
CA ASN A 162 0.89 -3.47 3.52
C ASN A 162 -0.36 -4.22 3.98
N LEU A 163 -1.55 -3.85 3.49
CA LEU A 163 -2.78 -4.63 3.73
C LEU A 163 -2.60 -6.06 3.26
N TRP A 164 -2.25 -6.28 1.99
CA TRP A 164 -2.02 -7.63 1.48
C TRP A 164 -0.95 -8.40 2.26
N GLY A 165 0.11 -7.72 2.70
CA GLY A 165 1.15 -8.27 3.55
C GLY A 165 0.61 -8.84 4.85
N MET A 166 -0.35 -8.14 5.46
CA MET A 166 -1.04 -8.50 6.70
C MET A 166 -2.27 -9.40 6.51
N LYS A 167 -2.57 -9.84 5.28
CA LYS A 167 -3.75 -10.67 4.99
C LYS A 167 -3.96 -11.88 5.92
N PRO A 168 -2.94 -12.69 6.27
CA PRO A 168 -3.14 -13.79 7.21
C PRO A 168 -3.60 -13.32 8.60
N ALA A 169 -3.02 -12.24 9.11
CA ALA A 169 -3.42 -11.66 10.40
C ALA A 169 -4.83 -11.07 10.33
N GLY A 170 -5.14 -10.34 9.24
CA GLY A 170 -6.48 -9.80 8.99
C GLY A 170 -7.56 -10.87 8.97
N ILE A 171 -7.33 -11.99 8.26
CA ILE A 171 -8.26 -13.14 8.25
C ILE A 171 -8.42 -13.72 9.66
N CYS A 172 -7.30 -14.02 10.34
CA CYS A 172 -7.32 -14.61 11.69
C CYS A 172 -8.09 -13.74 12.68
N ILE A 173 -7.76 -12.44 12.76
CA ILE A 173 -8.40 -11.49 13.66
C ILE A 173 -9.88 -11.29 13.30
N SER A 174 -10.23 -11.23 12.01
CA SER A 174 -11.63 -11.16 11.60
C SER A 174 -12.43 -12.41 12.00
N VAL A 175 -11.87 -13.61 11.87
CA VAL A 175 -12.52 -14.86 12.33
C VAL A 175 -12.75 -14.83 13.84
N ILE A 176 -11.73 -14.46 14.61
CA ILE A 176 -11.86 -14.30 16.07
C ILE A 176 -12.96 -13.28 16.40
N GLY A 177 -12.98 -12.14 15.71
CA GLY A 177 -14.01 -11.11 15.89
C GLY A 177 -15.42 -11.61 15.61
N VAL A 178 -15.62 -12.37 14.51
CA VAL A 178 -16.92 -13.00 14.20
C VAL A 178 -17.34 -13.93 15.34
N LEU A 179 -16.47 -14.85 15.75
CA LEU A 179 -16.80 -15.82 16.80
C LEU A 179 -17.11 -15.14 18.14
N ALA A 180 -16.30 -14.17 18.55
CA ALA A 180 -16.48 -13.46 19.81
C ALA A 180 -17.76 -12.61 19.81
N CYS A 181 -17.99 -11.79 18.77
CA CYS A 181 -19.23 -11.00 18.68
C CYS A 181 -20.48 -11.90 18.56
N SER A 182 -20.39 -13.05 17.90
CA SER A 182 -21.51 -14.02 17.84
C SER A 182 -21.80 -14.61 19.20
N ALA A 183 -20.77 -15.02 19.95
CA ALA A 183 -20.95 -15.52 21.31
C ALA A 183 -21.57 -14.48 22.24
N LEU A 184 -21.13 -13.22 22.17
CA LEU A 184 -21.71 -12.12 22.93
C LEU A 184 -23.15 -11.83 22.53
N SER A 185 -23.44 -11.77 21.23
CA SER A 185 -24.80 -11.57 20.73
C SER A 185 -25.75 -12.66 21.22
N MET A 186 -25.32 -13.93 21.17
CA MET A 186 -26.10 -15.05 21.71
C MET A 186 -26.29 -14.93 23.23
N HIS A 187 -25.23 -14.60 23.97
CA HIS A 187 -25.31 -14.41 25.41
C HIS A 187 -26.35 -13.36 25.80
N TYR A 188 -26.25 -12.16 25.22
CA TYR A 188 -27.21 -11.07 25.46
C TYR A 188 -28.63 -11.43 25.01
N PHE A 189 -28.77 -12.16 23.91
CA PHE A 189 -30.08 -12.62 23.44
C PHE A 189 -30.75 -13.55 24.44
N PHE A 190 -30.03 -14.57 24.94
CA PHE A 190 -30.55 -15.49 25.95
C PHE A 190 -30.77 -14.83 27.32
N ALA A 191 -30.03 -13.77 27.64
CA ALA A 191 -30.23 -12.94 28.82
C ALA A 191 -31.40 -11.95 28.69
N ASN A 192 -32.05 -11.84 27.50
CA ASN A 192 -33.06 -10.84 27.18
C ASN A 192 -32.57 -9.37 27.27
N GLU A 193 -31.28 -9.14 27.00
CA GLU A 193 -30.63 -7.82 27.02
C GLU A 193 -30.64 -7.18 25.62
N LYS A 194 -30.96 -5.89 25.50
CA LYS A 194 -31.15 -5.21 24.19
C LYS A 194 -29.86 -5.10 23.37
N GLU A 195 -28.73 -5.25 24.04
CA GLU A 195 -27.36 -5.19 23.54
C GLU A 195 -27.07 -6.27 22.49
N TRP A 196 -27.87 -7.35 22.45
CA TRP A 196 -27.74 -8.41 21.43
C TRP A 196 -27.77 -7.86 20.00
N VAL A 197 -28.55 -6.79 19.76
CA VAL A 197 -28.65 -6.13 18.45
C VAL A 197 -27.33 -5.45 18.07
N GLY A 198 -26.71 -4.73 19.01
CA GLY A 198 -25.42 -4.07 18.80
C GLY A 198 -24.31 -5.07 18.52
N ALA A 199 -24.27 -6.16 19.28
CA ALA A 199 -23.34 -7.26 19.05
C ALA A 199 -23.59 -7.96 17.69
N ALA A 200 -24.85 -8.15 17.28
CA ALA A 200 -25.19 -8.71 15.97
C ALA A 200 -24.74 -7.81 14.81
N VAL A 201 -24.85 -6.49 14.94
CA VAL A 201 -24.30 -5.54 13.96
C VAL A 201 -22.76 -5.67 13.90
N CYS A 202 -22.09 -5.81 15.04
CA CYS A 202 -20.64 -6.04 15.09
C CYS A 202 -20.24 -7.35 14.37
N VAL A 203 -21.04 -8.43 14.50
CA VAL A 203 -20.85 -9.67 13.72
C VAL A 203 -20.87 -9.38 12.22
N LEU A 204 -21.89 -8.66 11.72
CA LEU A 204 -22.00 -8.34 10.29
C LEU A 204 -20.81 -7.51 9.79
N LEU A 205 -20.32 -6.57 10.59
CA LEU A 205 -19.12 -5.80 10.27
C LEU A 205 -17.86 -6.68 10.24
N CYS A 206 -17.68 -7.58 11.21
CA CYS A 206 -16.58 -8.54 11.20
C CYS A 206 -16.62 -9.49 9.99
N ILE A 207 -17.81 -9.99 9.61
CA ILE A 207 -18.01 -10.80 8.41
C ILE A 207 -17.66 -9.99 7.16
N SER A 208 -18.11 -8.73 7.07
CA SER A 208 -17.80 -7.85 5.94
C SER A 208 -16.29 -7.63 5.78
N LEU A 209 -15.58 -7.41 6.90
CA LEU A 209 -14.12 -7.31 6.90
C LEU A 209 -13.47 -8.63 6.47
N LEU A 210 -13.94 -9.78 6.96
CA LEU A 210 -13.43 -11.09 6.56
C LEU A 210 -13.59 -11.31 5.04
N VAL A 211 -14.74 -10.96 4.47
CA VAL A 211 -14.99 -11.03 3.03
C VAL A 211 -14.01 -10.15 2.25
N LEU A 212 -13.75 -8.92 2.69
CA LEU A 212 -12.73 -8.05 2.06
C LEU A 212 -11.34 -8.68 2.11
N TRP A 213 -10.96 -9.26 3.25
CA TRP A 213 -9.69 -9.95 3.41
C TRP A 213 -9.53 -11.10 2.44
N VAL A 214 -10.54 -11.97 2.33
CA VAL A 214 -10.52 -13.15 1.47
C VAL A 214 -10.57 -12.75 -0.01
N ALA A 215 -11.54 -11.93 -0.40
CA ALA A 215 -11.88 -11.69 -1.80
C ALA A 215 -11.13 -10.50 -2.43
N ARG A 216 -10.91 -9.39 -1.70
CA ARG A 216 -10.45 -8.13 -2.31
C ARG A 216 -8.94 -7.96 -2.27
N PHE A 217 -8.29 -8.26 -1.15
CA PHE A 217 -6.86 -7.98 -0.98
C PHE A 217 -6.00 -9.09 -1.62
N THR A 218 -5.77 -8.97 -2.92
CA THR A 218 -5.06 -9.96 -3.76
C THR A 218 -3.79 -9.35 -4.39
N PRO A 219 -2.85 -10.17 -4.90
CA PRO A 219 -1.69 -9.66 -5.63
C PRO A 219 -2.05 -8.77 -6.84
N SER A 220 -3.12 -9.09 -7.58
CA SER A 220 -3.58 -8.28 -8.71
C SER A 220 -4.10 -6.90 -8.26
N TRP A 221 -4.77 -6.83 -7.10
CA TRP A 221 -5.21 -5.57 -6.52
C TRP A 221 -4.04 -4.65 -6.13
N VAL A 222 -2.94 -5.22 -5.64
CA VAL A 222 -1.70 -4.47 -5.35
C VAL A 222 -1.01 -4.01 -6.65
N LYS A 223 -0.99 -4.88 -7.67
CA LYS A 223 -0.34 -4.61 -8.96
C LYS A 223 -0.84 -3.33 -9.62
N ILE A 224 -2.15 -3.05 -9.56
CA ILE A 224 -2.75 -1.83 -10.13
C ILE A 224 -2.01 -0.57 -9.65
N THR A 225 -1.87 -0.39 -8.34
CA THR A 225 -1.18 0.80 -7.77
C THR A 225 0.32 0.75 -7.97
N ALA A 226 0.91 -0.45 -8.09
CA ALA A 226 2.34 -0.58 -8.35
C ALA A 226 2.68 -0.13 -9.78
N ASP A 227 1.82 -0.46 -10.75
CA ASP A 227 1.94 -0.05 -12.14
C ASP A 227 1.65 1.46 -12.29
N GLU A 228 0.64 2.01 -11.59
CA GLU A 228 0.40 3.47 -11.58
C GLU A 228 1.56 4.25 -10.95
N TYR A 229 2.14 3.77 -9.85
CA TYR A 229 3.36 4.37 -9.30
C TYR A 229 4.52 4.33 -10.30
N ALA A 230 4.70 3.23 -11.01
CA ALA A 230 5.74 3.12 -12.04
C ALA A 230 5.55 4.13 -13.16
N LYS A 231 4.32 4.29 -13.67
CA LYS A 231 3.96 5.29 -14.69
C LYS A 231 4.24 6.72 -14.22
N GLN A 232 3.80 7.06 -13.01
CA GLN A 232 4.04 8.41 -12.47
C GLN A 232 5.53 8.68 -12.22
N LEU A 233 6.29 7.66 -11.81
CA LEU A 233 7.72 7.81 -11.58
C LEU A 233 8.48 8.11 -12.88
N VAL A 234 8.17 7.42 -13.98
CA VAL A 234 8.83 7.68 -15.28
C VAL A 234 8.32 8.95 -15.95
N SER A 235 7.04 9.30 -15.79
CA SER A 235 6.50 10.57 -16.30
C SER A 235 7.14 11.80 -15.63
N ALA A 236 7.65 11.65 -14.40
CA ALA A 236 8.43 12.70 -13.73
C ALA A 236 9.67 13.16 -14.51
N CYS A 237 10.13 12.38 -15.51
CA CYS A 237 11.15 12.83 -16.46
C CYS A 237 10.75 14.14 -17.16
N ASP A 238 9.46 14.34 -17.44
CA ASP A 238 8.96 15.54 -18.10
C ASP A 238 9.12 16.78 -17.21
N THR A 239 8.75 16.68 -15.93
CA THR A 239 8.93 17.75 -14.95
C THR A 239 10.41 18.03 -14.66
N LEU A 240 11.25 17.00 -14.57
CA LEU A 240 12.69 17.16 -14.34
C LEU A 240 13.37 17.91 -15.50
N ASP A 241 12.93 17.68 -16.73
CA ASP A 241 13.47 18.35 -17.91
C ASP A 241 13.14 19.84 -17.91
N LEU A 242 11.89 20.19 -17.58
CA LEU A 242 11.43 21.58 -17.49
C LEU A 242 12.21 22.36 -16.41
N ASN A 243 12.44 21.74 -15.26
CA ASN A 243 13.18 22.39 -14.17
C ASN A 243 14.65 22.65 -14.54
N LYS A 244 15.29 21.76 -15.30
CA LYS A 244 16.66 22.00 -15.81
C LYS A 244 16.69 23.15 -16.81
N LEU A 245 15.70 23.26 -17.69
CA LEU A 245 15.61 24.37 -18.65
C LEU A 245 15.37 25.72 -17.95
N GLY A 246 14.64 25.74 -16.83
CA GLY A 246 14.41 26.93 -16.01
C GLY A 246 15.62 27.39 -15.18
N SER A 247 16.53 26.48 -14.81
CA SER A 247 17.74 26.82 -14.04
C SER A 247 18.91 27.35 -14.89
N HIS A 248 18.77 27.37 -16.22
CA HIS A 248 19.77 27.89 -17.16
C HIS A 248 19.35 29.24 -17.78
N LYS A 249 18.27 29.85 -17.28
CA LYS A 249 17.87 31.25 -17.58
C LYS A 249 18.13 32.10 -16.35
#